data_AF-A0A972SDD6-F1
#
_entry.id   AF-A0A972SDD6-F1
#
_cell.length_a   1.000
_cell.length_b   1.000
_cell.length_c   1.000
_cell.angle_alpha   90.00
_cell.angle_beta   90.00
_cell.angle_gamma   90.00
#
_symmetry.space_group_name_H-M   'P 1'
#
loop_
_entity.id
_entity.type
_entity.pdbx_description
1 polymer ?
#
loop_
_entity_poly.entity_id
_entity_poly.type
_entity_poly.pdbx_seq_one_letter_code
_entity_poly.pdbx_strand_id
1 'polypeptide(L)'
;MRFRKYSRKHAFNILYQWDITGEPLERIAENYWETLERTYGAVAELAAQLREKLQKGEEVDVEVYAKKFEGFADEEILADKVRKKLFAVFTLLKAVEEFHNFALAATEWLSERNKKRLEKALSILKEVRQTLERLAQEDPERADELLQLVEFLRSLEERPPQDFETVKEAEREFRQKVFSVVVRYLEEIEEFSKKRVSEDMGEIKEYARKLLDAYREHKVEVDSLIEEFLKDWTLDSLGSIERNLLRLGTAEFLFVGVQDPGRAFNDYIDFAKAFVGKKAAKFVNGVLSAIYNKKVENRAAEGG
;
A
#
# COMPACT_ATOMS: atom_id res chain seq x y z
N MET A 1 -22.20 0.48 0.03
CA MET A 1 -21.72 -0.65 0.90
C MET A 1 -20.30 -1.11 0.54
N ARG A 2 -19.80 -0.79 -0.67
CA ARG A 2 -18.56 -1.34 -1.26
C ARG A 2 -17.28 -0.88 -0.54
N PHE A 3 -17.29 0.32 0.05
CA PHE A 3 -16.07 0.96 0.56
C PHE A 3 -16.01 1.17 2.08
N ARG A 4 -16.90 0.53 2.86
CA ARG A 4 -16.99 0.72 4.31
C ARG A 4 -15.66 0.54 5.04
N LYS A 5 -14.87 -0.47 4.67
CA LYS A 5 -13.51 -0.69 5.21
C LYS A 5 -12.60 0.52 4.99
N TYR A 6 -12.57 1.09 3.78
CA TYR A 6 -11.75 2.26 3.47
C TYR A 6 -12.23 3.49 4.24
N SER A 7 -13.53 3.75 4.26
CA SER A 7 -14.10 4.85 5.05
C SER A 7 -13.74 4.77 6.53
N ARG A 8 -13.82 3.58 7.14
CA ARG A 8 -13.41 3.36 8.54
C ARG A 8 -11.92 3.63 8.73
N LYS A 9 -11.05 3.13 7.83
CA LYS A 9 -9.61 3.37 7.89
C LYS A 9 -9.28 4.87 7.82
N HIS A 10 -9.89 5.60 6.88
CA HIS A 10 -9.65 7.03 6.73
C HIS A 10 -10.20 7.84 7.91
N ALA A 11 -11.41 7.53 8.39
CA ALA A 11 -11.95 8.15 9.60
C ALA A 11 -11.08 7.87 10.83
N PHE A 12 -10.55 6.66 10.97
CA PHE A 12 -9.60 6.31 12.03
C PHE A 12 -8.33 7.16 11.94
N ASN A 13 -7.72 7.28 10.77
CA ASN A 13 -6.50 8.07 10.59
C ASN A 13 -6.72 9.54 10.93
N ILE A 14 -7.85 10.12 10.50
CA ILE A 14 -8.22 11.50 10.82
C ILE A 14 -8.43 11.66 12.33
N LEU A 15 -9.15 10.73 12.96
CA LEU A 15 -9.41 10.77 14.40
C LEU A 15 -8.12 10.59 15.23
N TYR A 16 -7.21 9.72 14.77
CA TYR A 16 -5.89 9.53 15.37
C TYR A 16 -5.04 10.79 15.29
N GLN A 17 -5.02 11.48 14.15
CA GLN A 17 -4.32 12.77 14.02
C GLN A 17 -4.93 13.83 14.94
N TRP A 18 -6.24 13.87 15.08
CA TRP A 18 -6.92 14.75 16.03
C TRP A 18 -6.51 14.48 17.47
N ASP A 19 -6.49 13.21 17.88
CA ASP A 19 -6.12 12.79 19.23
C ASP A 19 -4.66 13.13 19.59
N ILE A 20 -3.76 13.19 18.60
CA ILE A 20 -2.35 13.54 18.80
C ILE A 20 -2.10 15.05 18.77
N THR A 21 -2.74 15.75 17.84
CA THR A 21 -2.42 17.17 17.56
C THR A 21 -3.31 18.14 18.32
N GLY A 22 -4.54 17.74 18.67
CA GLY A 22 -5.57 18.61 19.21
C GLY A 22 -6.08 19.68 18.22
N GLU A 23 -5.68 19.62 16.95
CA GLU A 23 -6.21 20.55 15.93
C GLU A 23 -7.71 20.29 15.65
N PRO A 24 -8.46 21.27 15.14
CA PRO A 24 -9.86 21.07 14.76
C PRO A 24 -10.04 19.90 13.78
N LEU A 25 -10.96 18.99 14.10
CA LEU A 25 -11.19 17.75 13.34
C LEU A 25 -11.54 18.03 11.87
N GLU A 26 -12.27 19.11 11.61
CA GLU A 26 -12.66 19.56 10.28
C GLU A 26 -11.44 19.94 9.43
N ARG A 27 -10.49 20.68 10.02
CA ARG A 27 -9.25 21.09 9.36
C ARG A 27 -8.38 19.87 9.04
N ILE A 28 -8.25 18.94 9.98
CA ILE A 28 -7.51 17.69 9.77
C ILE A 28 -8.15 16.89 8.63
N ALA A 29 -9.48 16.74 8.66
CA ALA A 29 -10.20 16.02 7.63
C ALA A 29 -9.99 16.64 6.24
N GLU A 30 -10.16 17.97 6.09
CA GLU A 30 -9.94 18.68 4.83
C GLU A 30 -8.54 18.44 4.27
N ASN A 31 -7.50 18.67 5.09
CA ASN A 31 -6.11 18.47 4.69
C ASN A 31 -5.81 17.00 4.33
N TYR A 32 -6.37 16.06 5.10
CA TYR A 32 -6.20 14.62 4.87
C TYR A 32 -6.76 14.22 3.50
N TRP A 33 -7.97 14.70 3.19
CA TRP A 33 -8.65 14.40 1.94
C TRP A 33 -7.98 15.04 0.73
N GLU A 34 -7.55 16.29 0.84
CA GLU A 34 -6.79 16.98 -0.22
C GLU A 34 -5.48 16.23 -0.51
N THR A 35 -4.76 15.86 0.55
CA THR A 35 -3.51 15.10 0.42
C THR A 35 -3.76 13.75 -0.25
N LEU A 36 -4.80 13.01 0.18
CA LEU A 36 -5.15 11.72 -0.40
C LEU A 36 -5.46 11.83 -1.91
N GLU A 37 -6.28 12.80 -2.30
CA GLU A 37 -6.62 13.04 -3.72
C GLU A 37 -5.40 13.43 -4.53
N ARG A 38 -4.58 14.35 -4.01
CA ARG A 38 -3.35 14.78 -4.65
C ARG A 38 -2.37 13.62 -4.85
N THR A 39 -2.18 12.77 -3.84
CA THR A 39 -1.25 11.63 -3.94
C THR A 39 -1.73 10.60 -4.97
N TYR A 40 -3.02 10.23 -4.98
CA TYR A 40 -3.54 9.35 -6.03
C TYR A 40 -3.46 9.99 -7.43
N GLY A 41 -3.74 11.29 -7.54
CA GLY A 41 -3.61 12.03 -8.79
C GLY A 41 -2.17 12.02 -9.33
N ALA A 42 -1.20 12.32 -8.47
CA ALA A 42 0.22 12.33 -8.83
C ALA A 42 0.73 10.92 -9.23
N VAL A 43 0.29 9.87 -8.52
CA VAL A 43 0.61 8.47 -8.87
C VAL A 43 0.03 8.11 -10.24
N ALA A 44 -1.23 8.46 -10.50
CA ALA A 44 -1.87 8.19 -11.78
C ALA A 44 -1.16 8.91 -12.94
N GLU A 45 -0.80 10.16 -12.73
CA GLU A 45 -0.08 10.96 -13.72
C GLU A 45 1.32 10.40 -13.98
N LEU A 46 2.09 10.08 -12.94
CA LEU A 46 3.42 9.50 -13.08
C LEU A 46 3.37 8.16 -13.82
N ALA A 47 2.39 7.32 -13.49
CA ALA A 47 2.21 6.03 -14.14
C ALA A 47 1.88 6.18 -15.64
N ALA A 48 0.96 7.09 -15.97
CA ALA A 48 0.59 7.41 -17.35
C ALA A 48 1.80 7.93 -18.15
N GLN A 49 2.55 8.89 -17.58
CA GLN A 49 3.72 9.48 -18.20
C GLN A 49 4.78 8.42 -18.54
N LEU A 50 5.14 7.55 -17.60
CA LEU A 50 6.13 6.50 -17.88
C LEU A 50 5.58 5.51 -18.90
N ARG A 51 4.32 5.07 -18.74
CA ARG A 51 3.71 4.08 -19.64
C ARG A 51 3.73 4.56 -21.08
N GLU A 52 3.32 5.80 -21.33
CA GLU A 52 3.31 6.39 -22.67
C GLU A 52 4.72 6.46 -23.29
N LYS A 53 5.73 6.85 -22.51
CA LYS A 53 7.12 6.89 -22.98
C LYS A 53 7.62 5.49 -23.38
N LEU A 54 7.38 4.50 -22.52
CA LEU A 54 7.78 3.11 -22.78
C LEU A 54 7.07 2.54 -24.02
N GLN A 55 5.79 2.83 -24.19
CA GLN A 55 5.01 2.38 -25.37
C GLN A 55 5.49 3.04 -26.68
N LYS A 56 5.92 4.30 -26.63
CA LYS A 56 6.49 5.01 -27.78
C LYS A 56 7.94 4.64 -28.06
N GLY A 57 8.58 3.88 -27.18
CA GLY A 57 10.00 3.54 -27.28
C GLY A 57 10.91 4.75 -27.06
N GLU A 58 10.44 5.77 -26.33
CA GLU A 58 11.23 6.94 -25.98
C GLU A 58 12.35 6.57 -24.99
N GLU A 59 13.44 7.34 -25.00
CA GLU A 59 14.49 7.20 -24.01
C GLU A 59 13.98 7.65 -22.63
N VAL A 60 14.23 6.83 -21.61
CA VAL A 60 13.73 7.05 -20.26
C VAL A 60 14.89 6.97 -19.27
N ASP A 61 14.96 7.97 -18.40
CA ASP A 61 15.82 7.93 -17.22
C ASP A 61 15.21 6.99 -16.16
N VAL A 62 15.60 5.73 -16.23
CA VAL A 62 15.08 4.64 -15.38
C VAL A 62 15.36 4.91 -13.90
N GLU A 63 16.50 5.50 -13.56
CA GLU A 63 16.88 5.81 -12.18
C GLU A 63 15.93 6.86 -11.58
N VAL A 64 15.62 7.92 -12.32
CA VAL A 64 14.70 8.97 -11.88
C VAL A 64 13.30 8.43 -11.63
N TYR A 65 12.79 7.58 -12.53
CA TYR A 65 11.47 6.97 -12.33
C TYR A 65 11.46 5.98 -11.17
N ALA A 66 12.48 5.14 -11.04
CA ALA A 66 12.60 4.20 -9.92
C ALA A 66 12.48 4.92 -8.57
N LYS A 67 13.26 5.99 -8.35
CA LYS A 67 13.20 6.79 -7.11
C LYS A 67 11.82 7.41 -6.85
N LYS A 68 11.14 7.88 -7.90
CA LYS A 68 9.79 8.44 -7.75
C LYS A 68 8.77 7.36 -7.34
N PHE A 69 8.85 6.16 -7.94
CA PHE A 69 7.95 5.05 -7.59
C PHE A 69 8.23 4.50 -6.19
N GLU A 70 9.49 4.45 -5.77
CA GLU A 70 9.88 4.11 -4.40
C GLU A 70 9.23 5.08 -3.40
N GLY A 71 9.39 6.39 -3.60
CA GLY A 71 8.78 7.40 -2.73
C GLY A 71 7.27 7.26 -2.60
N PHE A 72 6.55 6.94 -3.69
CA PHE A 72 5.12 6.66 -3.60
C PHE A 72 4.78 5.29 -3.00
N ALA A 73 5.64 4.28 -3.13
CA ALA A 73 5.40 2.98 -2.50
C ALA A 73 5.40 3.08 -0.97
N ASP A 74 6.17 4.03 -0.42
CA ASP A 74 6.25 4.30 1.03
C ASP A 74 5.08 5.14 1.57
N GLU A 75 4.28 5.77 0.70
CA GLU A 75 3.14 6.59 1.09
C GLU A 75 1.99 5.75 1.70
N GLU A 76 1.94 5.65 3.03
CA GLU A 76 0.95 4.85 3.78
C GLU A 76 -0.52 5.26 3.53
N ILE A 77 -0.71 6.48 3.01
CA ILE A 77 -2.01 7.01 2.64
C ILE A 77 -2.63 6.26 1.44
N LEU A 78 -1.79 5.64 0.60
CA LEU A 78 -2.21 4.82 -0.54
C LEU A 78 -2.69 3.43 -0.10
N ALA A 79 -3.53 2.83 -0.93
CA ALA A 79 -3.98 1.46 -0.71
C ALA A 79 -2.81 0.47 -0.87
N ASP A 80 -2.78 -0.55 -0.01
CA ASP A 80 -1.69 -1.54 0.03
C ASP A 80 -1.42 -2.19 -1.34
N LYS A 81 -2.48 -2.50 -2.07
CA LYS A 81 -2.37 -3.07 -3.42
C LYS A 81 -1.71 -2.14 -4.44
N VAL A 82 -1.82 -0.82 -4.27
CA VAL A 82 -1.14 0.15 -5.14
C VAL A 82 0.32 0.24 -4.75
N ARG A 83 0.60 0.37 -3.45
CA ARG A 83 1.97 0.41 -2.93
C ARG A 83 2.79 -0.81 -3.36
N LYS A 84 2.21 -2.01 -3.29
CA LYS A 84 2.83 -3.25 -3.78
C LYS A 84 3.18 -3.19 -5.26
N LYS A 85 2.28 -2.67 -6.11
CA LYS A 85 2.54 -2.51 -7.56
C LYS A 85 3.58 -1.43 -7.84
N LEU A 86 3.55 -0.31 -7.09
CA LEU A 86 4.57 0.73 -7.18
C LEU A 86 5.95 0.17 -6.81
N PHE A 87 6.02 -0.62 -5.75
CA PHE A 87 7.24 -1.32 -5.33
C PHE A 87 7.72 -2.33 -6.38
N ALA A 88 6.81 -3.06 -7.02
CA ALA A 88 7.13 -3.94 -8.14
C ALA A 88 7.75 -3.17 -9.31
N VAL A 89 7.14 -2.04 -9.71
CA VAL A 89 7.68 -1.16 -10.76
C VAL A 89 9.06 -0.63 -10.39
N PHE A 90 9.22 -0.09 -9.18
CA PHE A 90 10.52 0.37 -8.67
C PHE A 90 11.59 -0.73 -8.80
N THR A 91 11.25 -1.93 -8.32
CA THR A 91 12.15 -3.08 -8.29
C THR A 91 12.57 -3.49 -9.71
N LEU A 92 11.62 -3.52 -10.65
CA LEU A 92 11.87 -3.86 -12.05
C LEU A 92 12.71 -2.80 -12.76
N LEU A 93 12.45 -1.52 -12.52
CA LEU A 93 13.27 -0.43 -13.06
C LEU A 93 14.70 -0.49 -12.50
N LYS A 94 14.86 -0.77 -11.20
CA LYS A 94 16.18 -0.94 -10.59
C LYS A 94 16.97 -2.09 -11.23
N ALA A 95 16.30 -3.20 -11.51
CA ALA A 95 16.91 -4.32 -12.23
C ALA A 95 17.41 -3.93 -13.64
N VAL A 96 16.65 -3.11 -14.38
CA VAL A 96 17.08 -2.60 -15.70
C VAL A 96 18.31 -1.71 -15.56
N GLU A 97 18.30 -0.79 -14.59
CA GLU A 97 19.44 0.09 -14.31
C GLU A 97 20.71 -0.71 -13.98
N GLU A 98 20.59 -1.74 -13.14
CA GLU A 98 21.70 -2.61 -12.73
C GLU A 98 22.29 -3.41 -13.89
N PHE A 99 21.44 -4.00 -14.74
CA PHE A 99 21.92 -4.69 -15.95
C PHE A 99 22.58 -3.67 -16.90
N HIS A 100 21.96 -2.51 -17.13
CA HIS A 100 22.53 -1.48 -17.99
C HIS A 100 23.94 -1.06 -17.55
N ASN A 101 24.10 -0.79 -16.26
CA ASN A 101 25.41 -0.46 -15.66
C ASN A 101 26.43 -1.59 -15.82
N PHE A 102 25.99 -2.84 -15.70
CA PHE A 102 26.83 -3.99 -16.05
C PHE A 102 27.26 -3.97 -17.52
N ALA A 103 26.32 -3.79 -18.46
CA ALA A 103 26.62 -3.79 -19.88
C ALA A 103 27.62 -2.69 -20.27
N LEU A 104 27.52 -1.50 -19.65
CA LEU A 104 28.50 -0.44 -19.79
C LEU A 104 29.87 -0.82 -19.22
N ALA A 105 29.93 -1.43 -18.03
CA ALA A 105 31.19 -1.89 -17.46
C ALA A 105 31.86 -3.00 -18.29
N ALA A 106 31.07 -3.79 -19.04
CA ALA A 106 31.55 -4.83 -19.93
C ALA A 106 32.15 -4.28 -21.24
N THR A 107 31.96 -3.01 -21.61
CA THR A 107 32.54 -2.43 -22.84
C THR A 107 34.07 -2.42 -22.82
N GLU A 108 34.70 -2.44 -21.64
CA GLU A 108 36.16 -2.33 -21.44
C GLU A 108 36.91 -3.67 -21.59
N TRP A 109 36.37 -4.63 -22.35
CA TRP A 109 36.63 -6.08 -22.29
C TRP A 109 38.05 -6.57 -22.69
N LEU A 110 38.98 -5.73 -23.12
CA LEU A 110 40.25 -6.17 -23.75
C LEU A 110 41.41 -6.52 -22.79
N SER A 111 41.19 -7.09 -21.59
CA SER A 111 42.32 -7.66 -20.81
C SER A 111 41.94 -8.72 -19.75
N GLU A 112 42.88 -9.64 -19.47
CA GLU A 112 42.86 -10.63 -18.37
C GLU A 112 42.49 -10.04 -16.99
N ARG A 113 42.69 -8.72 -16.81
CA ARG A 113 42.36 -7.96 -15.59
C ARG A 113 40.86 -7.87 -15.28
N ASN A 114 40.00 -8.18 -16.26
CA ASN A 114 38.54 -7.97 -16.16
C ASN A 114 37.73 -9.18 -15.66
N LYS A 115 38.37 -10.33 -15.39
CA LYS A 115 37.66 -11.54 -14.88
C LYS A 115 36.87 -11.28 -13.59
N LYS A 116 37.42 -10.47 -12.67
CA LYS A 116 36.73 -10.02 -11.44
C LYS A 116 35.52 -9.13 -11.71
N ARG A 117 35.52 -8.37 -12.81
CA ARG A 117 34.38 -7.53 -13.21
C ARG A 117 33.26 -8.39 -13.77
N LEU A 118 33.58 -9.46 -14.51
CA LEU A 118 32.60 -10.45 -14.95
C LEU A 118 31.99 -11.22 -13.77
N GLU A 119 32.79 -11.61 -12.77
CA GLU A 119 32.27 -12.23 -11.54
C GLU A 119 31.32 -11.28 -10.79
N LYS A 120 31.69 -10.00 -10.65
CA LYS A 120 30.84 -8.97 -10.05
C LYS A 120 29.53 -8.78 -10.85
N ALA A 121 29.62 -8.79 -12.17
CA ALA A 121 28.47 -8.69 -13.05
C ALA A 121 27.50 -9.87 -12.94
N LEU A 122 28.01 -11.09 -12.91
CA LEU A 122 27.21 -12.29 -12.70
C LEU A 122 26.55 -12.28 -11.31
N SER A 123 27.19 -11.67 -10.30
CA SER A 123 26.57 -11.43 -8.99
C SER A 123 25.36 -10.49 -9.11
N ILE A 124 25.45 -9.42 -9.90
CA ILE A 124 24.34 -8.49 -10.14
C ILE A 124 23.17 -9.23 -10.82
N LEU A 125 23.42 -10.01 -11.87
CA LEU A 125 22.36 -10.79 -12.54
C LEU A 125 21.68 -11.78 -11.58
N LYS A 126 22.46 -12.37 -10.67
CA LYS A 126 21.93 -13.25 -9.62
C LYS A 126 21.04 -12.50 -8.64
N GLU A 127 21.44 -11.30 -8.20
CA GLU A 127 20.66 -10.43 -7.31
C GLU A 127 19.35 -9.99 -7.98
N VAL A 128 19.42 -9.57 -9.25
CA VAL A 128 18.25 -9.25 -10.06
C VAL A 128 17.31 -10.45 -10.17
N ARG A 129 17.84 -11.65 -10.47
CA ARG A 129 17.04 -12.86 -10.57
C ARG A 129 16.33 -13.19 -9.25
N GLN A 130 17.03 -13.18 -8.12
CA GLN A 130 16.45 -13.43 -6.80
C GLN A 130 15.33 -12.44 -6.47
N THR A 131 15.53 -11.19 -6.87
CA THR A 131 14.55 -10.13 -6.70
C THR A 131 13.28 -10.40 -7.52
N LEU A 132 13.41 -10.84 -8.78
CA LEU A 132 12.29 -11.25 -9.61
C LEU A 132 11.58 -12.51 -9.09
N GLU A 133 12.32 -13.50 -8.58
CA GLU A 133 11.75 -14.70 -7.95
C GLU A 133 10.89 -14.35 -6.73
N ARG A 134 11.36 -13.43 -5.88
CA ARG A 134 10.57 -12.92 -4.75
C ARG A 134 9.31 -12.21 -5.24
N LEU A 135 9.45 -11.34 -6.24
CA LEU A 135 8.31 -10.61 -6.79
C LEU A 135 7.25 -11.56 -7.40
N ALA A 136 7.68 -12.63 -8.06
CA ALA A 136 6.80 -13.66 -8.61
C ALA A 136 6.02 -14.42 -7.52
N GLN A 137 6.62 -14.62 -6.35
CA GLN A 137 5.94 -15.22 -5.19
C GLN A 137 4.91 -14.25 -4.57
N GLU A 138 5.21 -12.95 -4.58
CA GLU A 138 4.37 -11.91 -4.02
C GLU A 138 3.21 -11.50 -4.94
N ASP A 139 3.34 -11.69 -6.25
CA ASP A 139 2.32 -11.37 -7.26
C ASP A 139 1.99 -12.58 -8.17
N PRO A 140 1.12 -13.50 -7.71
CA PRO A 140 0.70 -14.66 -8.48
C PRO A 140 0.06 -14.33 -9.84
N GLU A 141 -0.53 -13.14 -10.00
CA GLU A 141 -1.18 -12.75 -11.25
C GLU A 141 -0.16 -12.47 -12.37
N ARG A 142 1.07 -12.06 -12.03
CA ARG A 142 2.17 -11.84 -13.00
C ARG A 142 3.32 -12.85 -12.84
N ALA A 143 3.14 -13.89 -12.03
CA ALA A 143 4.19 -14.87 -11.73
C ALA A 143 4.79 -15.48 -13.01
N ASP A 144 3.98 -15.86 -13.99
CA ASP A 144 4.46 -16.47 -15.23
C ASP A 144 5.39 -15.54 -16.02
N GLU A 145 5.05 -14.25 -16.14
CA GLU A 145 5.87 -13.26 -16.85
C GLU A 145 7.19 -12.99 -16.13
N LEU A 146 7.13 -12.92 -14.79
CA LEU A 146 8.31 -12.72 -13.95
C LEU A 146 9.22 -13.96 -13.97
N LEU A 147 8.64 -15.16 -14.00
CA LEU A 147 9.40 -16.41 -14.10
C LEU A 147 10.05 -16.56 -15.48
N GLN A 148 9.44 -16.07 -16.56
CA GLN A 148 10.11 -16.00 -17.87
C GLN A 148 11.34 -15.09 -17.86
N LEU A 149 11.28 -13.97 -17.12
CA LEU A 149 12.47 -13.11 -16.91
C LEU A 149 13.54 -13.82 -16.08
N VAL A 150 13.14 -14.56 -15.04
CA VAL A 150 14.04 -15.38 -14.22
C VAL A 150 14.74 -16.46 -15.05
N GLU A 151 14.00 -17.15 -15.92
CA GLU A 151 14.55 -18.15 -16.85
C GLU A 151 15.50 -17.52 -17.85
N PHE A 152 15.16 -16.35 -18.39
CA PHE A 152 16.06 -15.59 -19.25
C PHE A 152 17.39 -15.28 -18.54
N LEU A 153 17.35 -14.74 -17.32
CA LEU A 153 18.57 -14.45 -16.55
C LEU A 153 19.35 -15.73 -16.21
N ARG A 154 18.67 -16.83 -15.87
CA ARG A 154 19.31 -18.13 -15.64
C ARG A 154 20.05 -18.61 -16.89
N SER A 155 19.47 -18.42 -18.07
CA SER A 155 20.14 -18.79 -19.33
C SER A 155 21.42 -17.99 -19.58
N LEU A 156 21.45 -16.71 -19.19
CA LEU A 156 22.66 -15.88 -19.24
C LEU A 156 23.70 -16.31 -18.21
N GLU A 157 23.31 -16.78 -17.03
CA GLU A 157 24.26 -17.34 -16.06
C GLU A 157 24.88 -18.65 -16.54
N GLU A 158 24.09 -19.52 -17.16
CA GLU A 158 24.55 -20.81 -17.69
C GLU A 158 25.44 -20.63 -18.94
N ARG A 159 25.09 -19.66 -19.79
CA ARG A 159 25.80 -19.34 -21.02
C ARG A 159 26.07 -17.84 -21.06
N PRO A 160 27.11 -17.38 -20.34
CA PRO A 160 27.43 -15.96 -20.27
C PRO A 160 27.76 -15.42 -21.67
N PRO A 161 27.36 -14.17 -21.98
CA PRO A 161 27.79 -13.49 -23.17
C PRO A 161 29.32 -13.50 -23.33
N GLN A 162 29.78 -13.69 -24.56
CA GLN A 162 31.20 -13.91 -24.87
C GLN A 162 31.87 -12.70 -25.51
N ASP A 163 31.13 -11.61 -25.74
CA ASP A 163 31.65 -10.36 -26.28
C ASP A 163 30.72 -9.20 -25.93
N PHE A 164 31.15 -7.99 -26.29
CA PHE A 164 30.40 -6.78 -25.99
C PHE A 164 29.03 -6.71 -26.70
N GLU A 165 28.94 -7.19 -27.93
CA GLU A 165 27.71 -7.10 -28.73
C GLU A 165 26.64 -8.02 -28.13
N THR A 166 27.02 -9.24 -27.78
CA THR A 166 26.14 -10.22 -27.11
C THR A 166 25.68 -9.76 -25.73
N VAL A 167 26.51 -9.02 -24.96
CA VAL A 167 26.07 -8.40 -23.69
C VAL A 167 25.01 -7.32 -23.96
N LYS A 168 25.23 -6.47 -24.95
CA LYS A 168 24.28 -5.41 -25.33
C LYS A 168 22.96 -5.96 -25.84
N GLU A 169 23.01 -7.02 -26.64
CA GLU A 169 21.82 -7.73 -27.11
C GLU A 169 21.03 -8.30 -25.93
N ALA A 170 21.71 -8.96 -25.00
CA ALA A 170 21.08 -9.50 -23.79
C ALA A 170 20.48 -8.42 -22.89
N GLU A 171 21.19 -7.29 -22.68
CA GLU A 171 20.67 -6.14 -21.93
C GLU A 171 19.43 -5.54 -22.60
N ARG A 172 19.46 -5.40 -23.93
CA ARG A 172 18.33 -4.88 -24.70
C ARG A 172 17.12 -5.80 -24.61
N GLU A 173 17.33 -7.11 -24.76
CA GLU A 173 16.26 -8.11 -24.63
C GLU A 173 15.67 -8.11 -23.21
N PHE A 174 16.52 -8.10 -22.18
CA PHE A 174 16.10 -7.98 -20.79
C PHE A 174 15.25 -6.75 -20.57
N ARG A 175 15.74 -5.58 -20.99
CA ARG A 175 15.06 -4.30 -20.85
C ARG A 175 13.69 -4.32 -21.53
N GLN A 176 13.59 -4.87 -22.74
CA GLN A 176 12.32 -4.98 -23.45
C GLN A 176 11.32 -5.86 -22.71
N LYS A 177 11.74 -7.03 -22.22
CA LYS A 177 10.86 -7.92 -21.44
C LYS A 177 10.43 -7.26 -20.14
N VAL A 178 11.34 -6.63 -19.39
CA VAL A 178 10.99 -5.92 -18.15
C VAL A 178 10.02 -4.78 -18.42
N PHE A 179 10.26 -3.95 -19.43
CA PHE A 179 9.37 -2.85 -19.78
C PHE A 179 7.97 -3.34 -20.16
N SER A 180 7.85 -4.51 -20.79
CA SER A 180 6.53 -5.10 -21.08
C SER A 180 5.72 -5.42 -19.81
N VAL A 181 6.39 -5.90 -18.75
CA VAL A 181 5.77 -6.18 -17.44
C VAL A 181 5.46 -4.86 -16.71
N VAL A 182 6.41 -3.92 -16.70
CA VAL A 182 6.24 -2.60 -16.09
C VAL A 182 5.04 -1.86 -16.68
N VAL A 183 4.85 -1.88 -18.00
CA VAL A 183 3.70 -1.23 -18.67
C VAL A 183 2.36 -1.74 -18.12
N ARG A 184 2.23 -3.04 -17.85
CA ARG A 184 1.00 -3.63 -17.27
C ARG A 184 0.76 -3.14 -15.84
N TYR A 185 1.81 -3.12 -15.01
CA TYR A 185 1.69 -2.55 -13.66
C TYR A 185 1.29 -1.08 -13.70
N LEU A 186 1.89 -0.29 -14.58
CA LEU A 186 1.59 1.14 -14.70
C LEU A 186 0.14 1.36 -15.13
N GLU A 187 -0.37 0.56 -16.07
CA GLU A 187 -1.76 0.62 -16.50
C GLU A 187 -2.73 0.37 -15.33
N GLU A 188 -2.48 -0.66 -14.52
CA GLU A 188 -3.31 -0.99 -13.38
C GLU A 188 -3.21 0.02 -12.24
N ILE A 189 -2.02 0.57 -12.00
CA ILE A 189 -1.80 1.66 -11.04
C ILE A 189 -2.60 2.89 -11.46
N GLU A 190 -2.50 3.26 -12.73
CA GLU A 190 -3.20 4.41 -13.29
C GLU A 190 -4.72 4.22 -13.22
N GLU A 191 -5.24 3.12 -13.74
CA GLU A 191 -6.67 2.83 -13.75
C GLU A 191 -7.23 2.84 -12.32
N PHE A 192 -6.57 2.14 -11.41
CA PHE A 192 -7.02 2.09 -10.03
C PHE A 192 -6.99 3.48 -9.37
N SER A 193 -5.92 4.25 -9.57
CA SER A 193 -5.75 5.56 -8.95
C SER A 193 -6.76 6.58 -9.52
N LYS A 194 -7.00 6.58 -10.84
CA LYS A 194 -8.03 7.41 -11.48
C LYS A 194 -9.42 7.06 -10.97
N LYS A 195 -9.75 5.77 -10.90
CA LYS A 195 -11.03 5.30 -10.36
C LYS A 195 -11.21 5.67 -8.90
N ARG A 196 -10.14 5.55 -8.11
CA ARG A 196 -10.15 5.91 -6.69
C ARG A 196 -10.54 7.36 -6.47
N VAL A 197 -10.01 8.28 -7.28
CA VAL A 197 -10.32 9.71 -7.20
C VAL A 197 -11.69 10.04 -7.78
N SER A 198 -12.02 9.53 -8.97
CA SER A 198 -13.21 9.94 -9.72
C SER A 198 -14.52 9.27 -9.29
N GLU A 199 -14.47 8.01 -8.89
CA GLU A 199 -15.67 7.20 -8.61
C GLU A 199 -15.82 6.86 -7.12
N ASP A 200 -14.73 6.36 -6.51
CA ASP A 200 -14.81 5.78 -5.16
C ASP A 200 -14.80 6.88 -4.06
N MET A 201 -14.10 7.99 -4.28
CA MET A 201 -13.75 8.97 -3.24
C MET A 201 -14.97 9.60 -2.57
N GLY A 202 -16.03 9.88 -3.35
CA GLY A 202 -17.26 10.47 -2.84
C GLY A 202 -17.94 9.62 -1.76
N GLU A 203 -18.22 8.34 -2.07
CA GLU A 203 -18.85 7.40 -1.11
C GLU A 203 -17.92 7.16 0.10
N ILE A 204 -16.60 7.10 -0.15
CA ILE A 204 -15.59 6.92 0.91
C ILE A 204 -15.65 8.08 1.91
N LYS A 205 -15.54 9.31 1.41
CA LYS A 205 -15.58 10.56 2.19
C LYS A 205 -16.89 10.71 2.94
N GLU A 206 -18.02 10.43 2.28
CA GLU A 206 -19.33 10.59 2.88
C GLU A 206 -19.51 9.71 4.12
N TYR A 207 -19.14 8.42 4.03
CA TYR A 207 -19.26 7.55 5.19
C TYR A 207 -18.22 7.85 6.26
N ALA A 208 -16.99 8.17 5.87
CA ALA A 208 -15.97 8.57 6.84
C ALA A 208 -16.42 9.80 7.65
N ARG A 209 -17.03 10.79 6.98
CA ARG A 209 -17.64 11.95 7.63
C ARG A 209 -18.73 11.56 8.60
N LYS A 210 -19.66 10.68 8.20
CA LYS A 210 -20.71 10.15 9.09
C LYS A 210 -20.16 9.52 10.36
N LEU A 211 -19.04 8.78 10.27
CA LEU A 211 -18.37 8.19 11.44
C LEU A 211 -17.76 9.26 12.36
N LEU A 212 -17.08 10.25 11.77
CA LEU A 212 -16.45 11.34 12.51
C LEU A 212 -17.48 12.25 13.19
N ASP A 213 -18.55 12.60 12.48
CA ASP A 213 -19.67 13.39 13.02
C ASP A 213 -20.34 12.65 14.18
N ALA A 214 -20.61 11.35 14.02
CA ALA A 214 -21.20 10.53 15.08
C ALA A 214 -20.35 10.52 16.36
N TYR A 215 -19.02 10.38 16.23
CA TYR A 215 -18.14 10.47 17.39
C TYR A 215 -18.11 11.89 17.97
N ARG A 216 -18.03 12.93 17.13
CA ARG A 216 -17.97 14.34 17.59
C ARG A 216 -19.24 14.72 18.37
N GLU A 217 -20.41 14.35 17.87
CA GLU A 217 -21.72 14.66 18.46
C GLU A 217 -21.96 13.89 19.76
N HIS A 218 -21.49 12.64 19.85
CA HIS A 218 -21.70 11.77 21.00
C HIS A 218 -20.43 11.50 21.81
N LYS A 219 -19.42 12.38 21.75
CA LYS A 219 -18.09 12.14 22.31
C LYS A 219 -18.13 11.70 23.77
N VAL A 220 -18.86 12.45 24.61
CA VAL A 220 -18.93 12.19 26.06
C VAL A 220 -19.58 10.82 26.31
N GLU A 221 -20.67 10.52 25.63
CA GLU A 221 -21.39 9.25 25.76
C GLU A 221 -20.53 8.07 25.29
N VAL A 222 -19.83 8.21 24.16
CA VAL A 222 -18.90 7.20 23.62
C VAL A 222 -17.75 6.94 24.59
N ASP A 223 -17.05 7.99 25.02
CA ASP A 223 -15.89 7.87 25.89
C ASP A 223 -16.31 7.23 27.24
N SER A 224 -17.39 7.70 27.86
CA SER A 224 -17.90 7.15 29.13
C SER A 224 -18.32 5.69 28.99
N LEU A 225 -19.02 5.31 27.91
CA LEU A 225 -19.41 3.92 27.72
C LEU A 225 -18.19 3.02 27.55
N ILE A 226 -17.16 3.46 26.83
CA ILE A 226 -15.94 2.66 26.69
C ILE A 226 -15.32 2.44 28.07
N GLU A 227 -15.20 3.48 28.90
CA GLU A 227 -14.61 3.40 30.24
C GLU A 227 -15.32 2.41 31.16
N GLU A 228 -16.65 2.26 31.07
CA GLU A 228 -17.39 1.24 31.81
C GLU A 228 -16.90 -0.20 31.56
N PHE A 229 -16.31 -0.45 30.39
CA PHE A 229 -15.77 -1.76 30.00
C PHE A 229 -14.25 -1.88 30.17
N LEU A 230 -13.57 -0.82 30.59
CA LEU A 230 -12.11 -0.80 30.76
C LEU A 230 -11.63 -1.33 32.13
N LYS A 231 -12.54 -1.74 33.02
CA LYS A 231 -12.24 -2.24 34.38
C LYS A 231 -11.35 -1.26 35.16
N ASP A 232 -10.05 -1.58 35.28
CA ASP A 232 -9.07 -0.81 36.05
C ASP A 232 -8.32 0.24 35.19
N TRP A 233 -8.64 0.34 33.90
CA TRP A 233 -7.97 1.22 32.95
C TRP A 233 -8.88 2.42 32.64
N THR A 234 -8.27 3.59 32.45
CA THR A 234 -8.96 4.77 31.91
C THR A 234 -8.79 4.81 30.40
N LEU A 235 -9.61 5.58 29.70
CA LEU A 235 -9.46 5.72 28.26
C LEU A 235 -8.09 6.34 27.89
N ASP A 236 -7.63 7.28 28.72
CA ASP A 236 -6.35 7.97 28.55
C ASP A 236 -5.13 7.07 28.80
N SER A 237 -5.27 5.97 29.56
CA SER A 237 -4.16 5.03 29.80
C SER A 237 -3.93 4.07 28.62
N LEU A 238 -4.84 4.04 27.64
CA LEU A 238 -4.68 3.26 26.42
C LEU A 238 -3.71 3.94 25.43
N GLY A 239 -3.09 3.12 24.59
CA GLY A 239 -2.40 3.63 23.40
C GLY A 239 -3.35 4.38 22.48
N SER A 240 -2.86 5.42 21.82
CA SER A 240 -3.69 6.27 20.93
C SER A 240 -4.39 5.45 19.84
N ILE A 241 -3.78 4.37 19.35
CA ILE A 241 -4.37 3.53 18.31
C ILE A 241 -5.57 2.75 18.89
N GLU A 242 -5.40 2.05 20.01
CA GLU A 242 -6.48 1.32 20.66
C GLU A 242 -7.62 2.25 21.05
N ARG A 243 -7.32 3.39 21.68
CA ARG A 243 -8.31 4.39 22.08
C ARG A 243 -9.17 4.85 20.89
N ASN A 244 -8.54 5.24 19.77
CA ASN A 244 -9.28 5.75 18.63
C ASN A 244 -10.04 4.67 17.85
N LEU A 245 -9.55 3.42 17.85
CA LEU A 245 -10.31 2.28 17.33
C LEU A 245 -11.57 2.01 18.16
N LEU A 246 -11.46 2.05 19.50
CA LEU A 246 -12.61 1.89 20.39
C LEU A 246 -13.63 3.02 20.22
N ARG A 247 -13.17 4.27 20.16
CA ARG A 247 -14.01 5.45 19.92
C ARG A 247 -14.80 5.34 18.62
N LEU A 248 -14.10 5.09 17.52
CA LEU A 248 -14.73 5.04 16.19
C LEU A 248 -15.66 3.83 16.07
N GLY A 249 -15.26 2.67 16.57
CA GLY A 249 -16.11 1.46 16.56
C GLY A 249 -17.36 1.63 17.40
N THR A 250 -17.23 2.17 18.61
CA THR A 250 -18.37 2.46 19.49
C THR A 250 -19.33 3.46 18.85
N ALA A 251 -18.82 4.58 18.32
CA ALA A 251 -19.64 5.56 17.63
C ALA A 251 -20.39 4.97 16.42
N GLU A 252 -19.70 4.15 15.62
CA GLU A 252 -20.31 3.48 14.47
C GLU A 252 -21.44 2.53 14.92
N PHE A 253 -21.16 1.68 15.91
CA PHE A 253 -22.12 0.68 16.38
C PHE A 253 -23.34 1.32 17.02
N LEU A 254 -23.17 2.42 17.77
CA LEU A 254 -24.25 3.07 18.50
C LEU A 254 -25.12 3.98 17.61
N PHE A 255 -24.50 4.87 16.84
CA PHE A 255 -25.19 6.02 16.26
C PHE A 255 -25.33 5.95 14.74
N VAL A 256 -24.40 5.31 14.03
CA VAL A 256 -24.41 5.30 12.54
C VAL A 256 -25.29 4.17 11.97
N GLY A 257 -25.47 3.09 12.74
CA GLY A 257 -26.27 1.94 12.32
C GLY A 257 -25.51 1.05 11.35
N VAL A 258 -25.04 -0.09 11.85
CA VAL A 258 -24.24 -1.03 11.06
C VAL A 258 -25.12 -2.11 10.45
N GLN A 259 -25.16 -2.16 9.12
CA GLN A 259 -25.90 -3.18 8.37
C GLN A 259 -25.31 -4.59 8.55
N ASP A 260 -23.98 -4.70 8.63
CA ASP A 260 -23.26 -5.95 8.88
C ASP A 260 -22.25 -5.75 10.03
N PRO A 261 -22.69 -5.96 11.28
CA PRO A 261 -21.85 -5.82 12.46
C PRO A 261 -20.61 -6.71 12.41
N GLY A 262 -20.75 -7.95 11.95
CA GLY A 262 -19.63 -8.90 11.87
C GLY A 262 -18.51 -8.40 10.96
N ARG A 263 -18.87 -7.81 9.81
CA ARG A 263 -17.88 -7.17 8.92
C ARG A 263 -17.24 -5.94 9.53
N ALA A 264 -18.00 -5.11 10.26
CA ALA A 264 -17.44 -3.96 10.96
C ALA A 264 -16.41 -4.37 12.03
N PHE A 265 -16.75 -5.37 12.85
CA PHE A 265 -15.83 -5.96 13.82
C PHE A 265 -14.53 -6.41 13.15
N ASN A 266 -14.63 -7.20 12.08
CA ASN A 266 -13.46 -7.69 11.35
C ASN A 266 -12.57 -6.55 10.85
N ASP A 267 -13.15 -5.46 10.33
CA ASP A 267 -12.37 -4.31 9.86
C ASP A 267 -11.58 -3.65 11.01
N TYR A 268 -12.22 -3.36 12.16
CA TYR A 268 -11.54 -2.77 13.31
C TYR A 268 -10.44 -3.68 13.89
N ILE A 269 -10.70 -4.98 13.94
CA ILE A 269 -9.73 -5.98 14.39
C ILE A 269 -8.54 -6.07 13.43
N ASP A 270 -8.80 -6.02 12.13
CA ASP A 270 -7.73 -6.01 11.11
C ASP A 270 -6.86 -4.76 11.23
N PHE A 271 -7.46 -3.58 11.47
CA PHE A 271 -6.71 -2.35 11.73
C PHE A 271 -5.87 -2.46 12.99
N ALA A 272 -6.43 -2.97 14.10
CA ALA A 272 -5.68 -3.19 15.32
C ALA A 272 -4.49 -4.14 15.11
N LYS A 273 -4.68 -5.24 14.37
CA LYS A 273 -3.60 -6.17 14.03
C LYS A 273 -2.50 -5.49 13.22
N ALA A 274 -2.89 -4.68 12.24
CA ALA A 274 -1.95 -4.00 11.35
C ALA A 274 -1.13 -2.93 12.08
N PHE A 275 -1.73 -2.19 13.01
CA PHE A 275 -1.09 -1.05 13.65
C PHE A 275 -0.37 -1.37 14.97
N VAL A 276 -0.93 -2.25 15.80
CA VAL A 276 -0.44 -2.53 17.18
C VAL A 276 -0.29 -4.01 17.49
N GLY A 277 -0.58 -4.87 16.51
CA GLY A 277 -0.35 -6.31 16.59
C GLY A 277 -1.48 -7.12 17.26
N LYS A 278 -1.26 -8.43 17.36
CA LYS A 278 -2.32 -9.41 17.70
C LYS A 278 -2.88 -9.25 19.12
N LYS A 279 -2.06 -8.81 20.08
CA LYS A 279 -2.49 -8.68 21.49
C LYS A 279 -3.52 -7.55 21.64
N ALA A 280 -3.21 -6.37 21.10
CA ALA A 280 -4.11 -5.23 21.10
C ALA A 280 -5.40 -5.51 20.30
N ALA A 281 -5.30 -6.24 19.18
CA ALA A 281 -6.50 -6.64 18.43
C ALA A 281 -7.49 -7.51 19.21
N LYS A 282 -7.00 -8.43 20.06
CA LYS A 282 -7.87 -9.22 20.95
C LYS A 282 -8.54 -8.34 22.00
N PHE A 283 -7.82 -7.37 22.55
CA PHE A 283 -8.33 -6.40 23.50
C PHE A 283 -9.44 -5.54 22.89
N VAL A 284 -9.17 -4.89 21.75
CA VAL A 284 -10.14 -4.07 21.01
C VAL A 284 -11.41 -4.87 20.68
N ASN A 285 -11.24 -6.12 20.21
CA ASN A 285 -12.38 -7.00 19.93
C ASN A 285 -13.23 -7.26 21.17
N GLY A 286 -12.60 -7.57 22.31
CA GLY A 286 -13.30 -7.89 23.55
C GLY A 286 -14.15 -6.72 24.05
N VAL A 287 -13.56 -5.51 24.05
CA VAL A 287 -14.25 -4.29 24.51
C VAL A 287 -15.41 -3.93 23.57
N LEU A 288 -15.17 -3.87 22.25
CA LEU A 288 -16.22 -3.54 21.29
C LEU A 288 -17.37 -4.57 21.32
N SER A 289 -17.06 -5.85 21.51
CA SER A 289 -18.08 -6.91 21.60
C SER A 289 -18.96 -6.73 22.85
N ALA A 290 -18.35 -6.40 23.99
CA ALA A 290 -19.08 -6.17 25.23
C ALA A 290 -20.01 -4.94 25.12
N ILE A 291 -19.50 -3.85 24.54
CA ILE A 291 -20.29 -2.64 24.24
C ILE A 291 -21.48 -2.95 23.32
N TYR A 292 -21.22 -3.69 22.23
CA TYR A 292 -22.26 -4.03 21.26
C TYR A 292 -23.36 -4.91 21.89
N ASN A 293 -22.98 -5.90 22.69
CA ASN A 293 -23.95 -6.77 23.36
C ASN A 293 -24.85 -6.00 24.33
N LYS A 294 -24.28 -5.11 25.16
CA LYS A 294 -25.07 -4.23 26.04
C LYS A 294 -26.07 -3.37 25.27
N LYS A 295 -25.70 -2.88 24.09
CA LYS A 295 -26.62 -2.14 23.21
C LYS A 295 -27.78 -3.01 22.73
N VAL A 296 -27.50 -4.23 22.29
CA VAL A 296 -28.51 -5.17 21.79
C VAL A 296 -29.48 -5.56 22.92
N GLU A 297 -28.97 -5.79 24.12
CA GLU A 297 -29.77 -6.08 25.32
C GLU A 297 -30.70 -4.90 25.67
N ASN A 298 -30.19 -3.67 25.69
CA ASN A 298 -31.02 -2.48 25.97
C ASN A 298 -32.14 -2.29 24.94
N ARG A 299 -31.86 -2.50 23.65
CA ARG A 299 -32.89 -2.43 22.60
C ARG A 299 -33.96 -3.52 22.72
N ALA A 300 -33.58 -4.71 23.19
CA ALA A 300 -34.54 -5.79 23.43
C ALA A 300 -35.44 -5.50 24.64
N ALA A 301 -34.91 -4.80 25.66
CA ALA A 301 -35.66 -4.40 26.85
C ALA A 301 -36.62 -3.20 26.60
N GLU A 302 -36.30 -2.30 25.67
CA GLU A 302 -37.15 -1.16 25.31
C GLU A 302 -38.26 -1.50 24.29
N GLY A 303 -38.15 -2.65 23.61
CA GLY A 303 -39.08 -3.09 22.57
C GLY A 303 -40.05 -4.21 22.98
N GLY A 304 -40.06 -4.63 24.24
CA GLY A 304 -40.96 -5.64 24.82
C GLY A 304 -41.91 -5.04 25.84
#